data_AF-A0A5J4YU12-F1
#
_entry.id   AF-A0A5J4YU12-F1
#
_cell.length_a   1.000
_cell.length_b   1.000
_cell.length_c   1.000
_cell.angle_alpha   90.00
_cell.angle_beta   90.00
_cell.angle_gamma   90.00
#
_symmetry.space_group_name_H-M   'P 1'
#
loop_
_entity.id
_entity.type
_entity.pdbx_description
1 polymer ?
#
loop_
_entity_poly.entity_id
_entity_poly.type
_entity_poly.pdbx_seq_one_letter_code
_entity_poly.pdbx_strand_id
1 'polypeptide(L)'
;MAAGKGWIEVFYSNETWKRAVLVYKERGSDEWKEVRMVDAGHIRKGFRVARLYVGSITFFLTNGLKNNKRVEDCWGQNFRVDIPGGRFVVQNGGALKYVGDADGQECERALSVANDRYIEVLFSADLWQSCCMVYSKNAGPFIDAPGTPLEKLPTGEFFFQTEAASLEFAFNNGGEVWDSNNEQNYIIGYPGRYKVYDGRPHFLSRADADTKGIFGGVSNGNTMSNGPKAAKRTV
;
A
#
# COMPACT_ATOMS: atom_id res chain seq x y z
N MET A 1 21.87 9.67 13.22
CA MET A 1 20.70 8.78 13.26
C MET A 1 20.01 8.85 11.91
N ALA A 2 19.73 7.72 11.27
CA ALA A 2 18.89 7.74 10.08
C ALA A 2 17.51 8.29 10.49
N ALA A 3 17.07 9.38 9.85
CA ALA A 3 15.70 9.84 10.04
C ALA A 3 14.76 8.68 9.67
N GLY A 4 13.75 8.41 10.51
CA GLY A 4 12.73 7.41 10.21
C GLY A 4 12.08 7.68 8.85
N LYS A 5 11.44 6.69 8.24
CA LYS A 5 10.64 6.91 7.03
C LYS A 5 9.20 7.26 7.42
N GLY A 6 8.52 8.04 6.58
CA GLY A 6 7.11 8.35 6.72
C GLY A 6 6.46 8.66 5.37
N TRP A 7 5.14 8.72 5.35
CA TRP A 7 4.37 9.10 4.16
C TRP A 7 4.44 10.60 3.92
N ILE A 8 5.06 11.03 2.82
CA ILE A 8 5.04 12.41 2.34
C ILE A 8 4.03 12.51 1.20
N GLU A 9 3.00 13.34 1.39
CA GLU A 9 2.06 13.73 0.35
C GLU A 9 2.41 15.12 -0.17
N VAL A 10 2.59 15.27 -1.48
CA VAL A 10 2.80 16.57 -2.12
C VAL A 10 1.64 16.85 -3.07
N PHE A 11 0.84 17.86 -2.73
CA PHE A 11 -0.26 18.35 -3.53
C PHE A 11 0.17 19.53 -4.39
N TYR A 12 -0.28 19.55 -5.64
CA TYR A 12 -0.08 20.67 -6.56
C TYR A 12 -1.31 20.90 -7.42
N SER A 13 -1.61 22.15 -7.71
CA SER A 13 -2.78 22.55 -8.48
C SER A 13 -2.39 23.30 -9.73
N ASN A 14 -2.56 22.66 -10.88
CA ASN A 14 -2.46 23.35 -12.16
C ASN A 14 -3.38 22.64 -13.16
N GLU A 15 -4.46 23.32 -13.58
CA GLU A 15 -5.46 22.70 -14.45
C GLU A 15 -4.89 22.28 -15.81
N THR A 16 -3.82 22.93 -16.26
CA THR A 16 -3.17 22.67 -17.55
C THR A 16 -2.20 21.49 -17.51
N TRP A 17 -1.66 21.13 -16.34
CA TRP A 17 -0.66 20.07 -16.20
C TRP A 17 -1.32 18.71 -15.99
N LYS A 18 -1.91 18.15 -17.05
CA LYS A 18 -2.59 16.85 -17.01
C LYS A 18 -1.66 15.66 -16.71
N ARG A 19 -0.35 15.83 -16.93
CA ARG A 19 0.69 14.82 -16.71
C ARG A 19 1.72 15.28 -15.68
N ALA A 20 1.28 15.98 -14.62
CA ALA A 20 2.20 16.46 -13.61
C ALA A 20 3.07 15.32 -13.04
N VAL A 21 4.37 15.57 -12.92
CA VAL A 21 5.37 14.65 -12.39
C VAL A 21 6.11 15.36 -11.26
N LEU A 22 6.29 14.67 -10.14
CA LEU A 22 7.19 15.08 -9.09
C LEU A 22 8.54 14.38 -9.33
N VAL A 23 9.59 15.17 -9.48
CA VAL A 23 10.97 14.70 -9.66
C VAL A 23 11.70 14.97 -8.36
N TYR A 24 12.23 13.93 -7.72
CA TYR A 24 12.78 14.04 -6.38
C TYR A 24 14.05 13.23 -6.19
N LYS A 25 14.79 13.58 -5.15
CA LYS A 25 15.85 12.74 -4.59
C LYS A 25 15.74 12.70 -3.08
N GLU A 26 16.04 11.55 -2.49
CA GLU A 26 16.10 11.38 -1.05
C GLU A 26 17.36 12.08 -0.49
N ARG A 27 17.29 12.59 0.74
CA ARG A 27 18.45 13.24 1.37
C ARG A 27 19.65 12.29 1.42
N GLY A 28 20.80 12.76 0.94
CA GLY A 28 22.02 11.97 0.85
C GLY A 28 22.14 11.14 -0.44
N SER A 29 21.13 11.19 -1.32
CA SER A 29 21.22 10.63 -2.67
C SER A 29 21.52 11.71 -3.71
N ASP A 30 22.22 11.32 -4.77
CA ASP A 30 22.41 12.10 -6.00
C ASP A 30 21.54 11.62 -7.16
N GLU A 31 20.83 10.51 -6.98
CA GLU A 31 19.92 9.95 -7.96
C GLU A 31 18.56 10.66 -7.93
N TRP A 32 18.12 11.17 -9.09
CA TRP A 32 16.78 11.70 -9.29
C TRP A 32 15.82 10.61 -9.73
N LYS A 33 14.68 10.55 -9.06
CA LYS A 33 13.56 9.64 -9.33
C LYS A 33 12.34 10.46 -9.76
N GLU A 34 11.46 9.85 -10.55
CA GLU A 34 10.21 10.47 -10.99
C GLU A 34 9.01 9.70 -10.46
N VAL A 35 7.99 10.41 -9.99
CA VAL A 35 6.67 9.85 -9.68
C VAL A 35 5.60 10.68 -10.38
N ARG A 36 4.73 10.00 -11.12
CA ARG A 36 3.55 10.65 -11.72
C ARG A 36 2.60 11.05 -10.60
N MET A 37 2.14 12.30 -10.62
CA MET A 37 1.11 12.74 -9.69
C MET A 37 -0.27 12.21 -10.14
N VAL A 38 -1.04 11.71 -9.19
CA VAL A 38 -2.40 11.16 -9.39
C VAL A 38 -3.41 12.30 -9.32
N ASP A 39 -4.51 12.19 -10.07
CA ASP A 39 -5.60 13.17 -10.01
C ASP A 39 -6.25 13.16 -8.62
N ALA A 40 -6.33 14.34 -8.01
CA ALA A 40 -6.99 14.57 -6.73
C ALA A 40 -8.08 15.64 -6.89
N GLY A 41 -8.71 15.68 -8.08
CA GLY A 41 -9.70 16.69 -8.45
C GLY A 41 -10.93 16.72 -7.54
N HIS A 42 -11.21 15.61 -6.85
CA HIS A 42 -12.28 15.49 -5.86
C HIS A 42 -12.08 16.37 -4.61
N ILE A 43 -10.84 16.73 -4.27
CA ILE A 43 -10.53 17.68 -3.19
C ILE A 43 -10.71 19.11 -3.69
N ARG A 44 -10.12 19.39 -4.86
CA ARG A 44 -10.23 20.68 -5.54
C ARG A 44 -9.90 20.50 -7.02
N LYS A 45 -10.65 21.15 -7.89
CA LYS A 45 -10.43 21.08 -9.34
C LYS A 45 -8.96 21.40 -9.69
N GLY A 46 -8.34 20.51 -10.47
CA GLY A 46 -6.95 20.66 -10.91
C GLY A 46 -5.89 20.18 -9.92
N PHE A 47 -6.28 19.73 -8.72
CA PHE A 47 -5.34 19.13 -7.76
C PHE A 47 -4.81 17.80 -8.24
N ARG A 48 -3.53 17.59 -7.95
CA ARG A 48 -2.84 16.31 -8.10
C ARG A 48 -2.00 16.06 -6.88
N VAL A 49 -1.72 14.79 -6.62
CA VAL A 49 -0.96 14.35 -5.45
C VAL A 49 0.12 13.36 -5.84
N ALA A 50 1.33 13.56 -5.33
CA ALA A 50 2.37 12.54 -5.26
C ALA A 50 2.47 12.03 -3.83
N ARG A 51 2.65 10.73 -3.66
CA ARG A 51 2.73 10.07 -2.35
C ARG A 51 3.99 9.22 -2.31
N LEU A 52 4.82 9.43 -1.28
CA LEU A 52 6.15 8.85 -1.18
C LEU A 52 6.40 8.32 0.24
N TYR A 53 6.92 7.10 0.38
CA TYR A 53 7.31 6.55 1.69
C TYR A 53 8.83 6.67 1.89
N VAL A 54 9.27 7.83 2.38
CA VAL A 54 10.68 8.25 2.44
C VAL A 54 10.94 9.10 3.68
N GLY A 55 12.22 9.32 4.03
CA GLY A 55 12.58 10.09 5.23
C GLY A 55 12.60 11.61 5.01
N SER A 56 13.18 12.06 3.89
CA SER A 56 13.22 13.47 3.50
C SER A 56 13.55 13.57 2.02
N ILE A 57 13.07 14.62 1.36
CA ILE A 57 13.23 14.80 -0.08
C ILE A 57 13.60 16.22 -0.46
N THR A 58 14.38 16.33 -1.53
CA THR A 58 14.48 17.54 -2.35
C THR A 58 13.77 17.26 -3.67
N PHE A 59 12.89 18.15 -4.12
CA PHE A 59 12.07 17.90 -5.31
C PHE A 59 11.73 19.16 -6.11
N PHE A 60 11.28 18.96 -7.34
CA PHE A 60 10.59 19.96 -8.17
C PHE A 60 9.47 19.28 -8.94
N LEU A 61 8.57 20.07 -9.52
CA LEU A 61 7.44 19.55 -10.29
C LEU A 61 7.64 19.87 -11.77
N THR A 62 7.11 19.01 -12.63
CA THR A 62 7.11 19.25 -14.08
C THR A 62 5.76 18.92 -14.69
N ASN A 63 5.45 19.49 -15.84
CA ASN A 63 4.25 19.12 -16.61
C ASN A 63 4.33 17.71 -17.25
N GLY A 64 5.44 16.99 -17.08
CA GLY A 64 5.66 15.63 -17.59
C GLY A 64 5.74 15.53 -19.12
N LEU A 65 5.88 16.65 -19.82
CA LEU A 65 6.06 16.68 -21.28
C LEU A 65 7.55 16.70 -21.62
N LYS A 66 7.94 15.89 -22.62
CA LYS A 66 9.32 15.91 -23.16
C LYS A 66 9.60 17.21 -23.91
N ASN A 67 8.63 17.67 -24.69
CA ASN A 67 8.67 18.94 -25.43
C ASN A 67 7.88 20.00 -24.65
N ASN A 68 8.36 21.25 -24.62
CA ASN A 68 7.74 22.34 -23.85
C ASN A 68 7.63 21.99 -22.35
N LYS A 69 8.72 21.42 -21.80
CA LYS A 69 8.84 21.08 -20.38
C LYS A 69 8.74 22.35 -19.56
N ARG A 70 7.75 22.38 -18.66
CA ARG A 70 7.62 23.44 -17.66
C ARG A 70 8.00 22.87 -16.31
N VAL A 71 8.68 23.68 -15.51
CA VAL A 71 9.12 23.35 -14.17
C VAL A 71 8.45 24.31 -13.20
N GLU A 72 7.98 23.78 -12.09
CA GLU A 72 7.57 24.55 -10.93
C GLU A 72 8.56 24.21 -9.82
N ASP A 73 9.20 25.25 -9.32
CA ASP A 73 10.24 25.19 -8.31
C ASP A 73 10.08 26.38 -7.34
N CYS A 74 10.89 26.40 -6.29
CA CYS A 74 10.95 27.44 -5.27
C CYS A 74 11.78 28.62 -5.77
N TRP A 75 11.28 29.35 -6.77
CA TRP A 75 11.94 30.52 -7.37
C TRP A 75 13.36 30.23 -7.89
N GLY A 76 13.52 29.17 -8.68
CA GLY A 76 14.81 28.72 -9.19
C GLY A 76 15.58 27.80 -8.24
N GLN A 77 14.98 27.41 -7.11
CA GLN A 77 15.52 26.41 -6.18
C GLN A 77 14.58 25.21 -6.04
N ASN A 78 15.10 24.04 -5.70
CA ASN A 78 14.24 22.89 -5.42
C ASN A 78 13.51 23.03 -4.07
N PHE A 79 12.29 22.53 -4.00
CA PHE A 79 11.57 22.36 -2.75
C PHE A 79 12.26 21.34 -1.84
N ARG A 80 12.06 21.47 -0.53
CA ARG A 80 12.60 20.54 0.46
C ARG A 80 11.56 20.16 1.50
N VAL A 81 11.54 18.89 1.86
CA VAL A 81 10.83 18.34 3.01
C VAL A 81 11.88 17.64 3.86
N ASP A 82 12.21 18.23 5.01
CA ASP A 82 13.29 17.78 5.89
C ASP A 82 12.80 16.90 7.05
N ILE A 83 11.48 16.65 7.12
CA ILE A 83 10.85 15.79 8.12
C ILE A 83 10.29 14.52 7.48
N PRO A 84 10.31 13.39 8.21
CA PRO A 84 9.66 12.18 7.75
C PRO A 84 8.17 12.29 7.97
N GLY A 85 7.43 12.17 6.88
CA GLY A 85 5.98 12.24 6.91
C GLY A 85 5.42 13.66 6.79
N GLY A 86 4.18 13.74 6.32
CA GLY A 86 3.40 14.97 6.30
C GLY A 86 2.75 15.25 4.95
N ARG A 87 1.76 16.13 5.00
CA ARG A 87 1.07 16.65 3.82
C ARG A 87 1.54 18.05 3.52
N PHE A 88 1.94 18.25 2.28
CA PHE A 88 2.48 19.50 1.78
C PHE A 88 1.71 19.95 0.54
N VAL A 89 1.52 21.26 0.40
CA VAL A 89 0.90 21.88 -0.77
C VAL A 89 1.91 22.84 -1.39
N VAL A 90 2.23 22.62 -2.67
CA VAL A 90 2.94 23.61 -3.48
C VAL A 90 1.93 24.66 -3.93
N GLN A 91 2.15 25.89 -3.49
CA GLN A 91 1.31 27.05 -3.81
C GLN A 91 1.79 27.71 -5.10
N ASN A 92 0.88 28.42 -5.76
CA ASN A 92 1.25 29.24 -6.92
C ASN A 92 2.33 30.27 -6.52
N GLY A 93 3.41 30.29 -7.30
CA GLY A 93 4.55 31.17 -7.05
C GLY A 93 5.59 30.56 -6.12
N GLY A 94 5.79 29.23 -6.11
CA GLY A 94 6.99 28.61 -5.56
C GLY A 94 7.07 28.41 -4.04
N ALA A 95 5.98 28.60 -3.28
CA ALA A 95 5.98 28.31 -1.84
C ALA A 95 5.53 26.88 -1.53
N LEU A 96 6.17 26.22 -0.55
CA LEU A 96 5.74 24.93 0.00
C LEU A 96 5.13 25.12 1.38
N LYS A 97 3.90 24.66 1.56
CA LYS A 97 3.18 24.78 2.83
C LYS A 97 2.90 23.39 3.42
N TYR A 98 3.33 23.13 4.65
CA TYR A 98 2.83 22.00 5.44
C TYR A 98 1.38 22.28 5.87
N VAL A 99 0.49 21.31 5.68
CA VAL A 99 -0.95 21.46 5.93
C VAL A 99 -1.52 20.42 6.89
N GLY A 100 -0.68 19.53 7.43
CA GLY A 100 -1.07 18.50 8.39
C GLY A 100 -0.33 17.19 8.12
N ASP A 101 -0.70 16.16 8.85
CA ASP A 101 -0.13 14.83 8.65
C ASP A 101 -0.63 14.20 7.35
N ALA A 102 0.19 13.30 6.80
CA ALA A 102 -0.22 12.53 5.64
C ALA A 102 -1.36 11.57 6.00
N ASP A 103 -2.29 11.40 5.07
CA ASP A 103 -3.30 10.35 5.20
C ASP A 103 -2.68 9.02 4.78
N GLY A 104 -2.15 8.30 5.76
CA GLY A 104 -1.48 7.02 5.54
C GLY A 104 -2.38 6.01 4.82
N GLN A 105 -3.67 5.97 5.18
CA GLN A 105 -4.63 5.03 4.59
C GLN A 105 -4.88 5.34 3.11
N GLU A 106 -5.02 6.60 2.74
CA GLU A 106 -5.12 7.03 1.35
C GLU A 106 -3.82 6.82 0.56
N CYS A 107 -2.65 7.03 1.19
CA CYS A 107 -1.35 6.72 0.59
C CYS A 107 -1.22 5.24 0.26
N GLU A 108 -1.63 4.41 1.20
CA GLU A 108 -1.64 2.96 1.08
C GLU A 108 -2.64 2.49 0.01
N ARG A 109 -3.82 3.10 -0.08
CA ARG A 109 -4.80 2.86 -1.16
C ARG A 109 -4.25 3.15 -2.55
N ALA A 110 -3.50 4.24 -2.69
CA ALA A 110 -2.92 4.65 -3.96
C ALA A 110 -1.82 3.71 -4.47
N LEU A 111 -1.31 2.80 -3.62
CA LEU A 111 -0.43 1.71 -4.03
C LEU A 111 -1.20 0.49 -4.58
N SER A 112 -2.50 0.38 -4.32
CA SER A 112 -3.32 -0.67 -4.94
C SER A 112 -3.55 -0.29 -6.42
N VAL A 113 -3.11 -1.14 -7.33
CA VAL A 113 -3.26 -0.89 -8.78
C VAL A 113 -4.62 -1.39 -9.25
N ALA A 114 -5.09 -0.92 -10.41
CA ALA A 114 -6.40 -1.29 -10.98
C ALA A 114 -6.66 -2.81 -11.18
N ASN A 115 -5.62 -3.63 -11.02
CA ASN A 115 -5.68 -5.09 -11.16
C ASN A 115 -5.54 -5.84 -9.82
N ASP A 116 -5.45 -5.13 -8.69
CA ASP A 116 -5.48 -5.80 -7.39
C ASP A 116 -6.90 -6.29 -7.13
N ARG A 117 -7.02 -7.54 -6.70
CA ARG A 117 -8.31 -8.24 -6.58
C ARG A 117 -8.50 -8.88 -5.23
N TYR A 118 -7.41 -9.10 -4.48
CA TYR A 118 -7.46 -9.85 -3.23
C TYR A 118 -7.34 -8.93 -2.02
N ILE A 119 -8.11 -9.27 -0.99
CA ILE A 119 -7.94 -8.78 0.37
C ILE A 119 -7.35 -9.92 1.19
N GLU A 120 -6.21 -9.64 1.82
CA GLU A 120 -5.54 -10.49 2.80
C GLU A 120 -5.61 -9.83 4.17
N VAL A 121 -6.01 -10.59 5.19
CA VAL A 121 -6.15 -10.09 6.56
C VAL A 121 -5.30 -10.94 7.50
N LEU A 122 -4.47 -10.27 8.28
CA LEU A 122 -3.70 -10.83 9.39
C LEU A 122 -4.30 -10.35 10.71
N PHE A 123 -4.48 -11.25 11.66
CA PHE A 123 -5.01 -10.94 12.98
C PHE A 123 -4.23 -11.65 14.07
N SER A 124 -3.89 -10.93 15.14
CA SER A 124 -3.20 -11.48 16.31
C SER A 124 -4.16 -11.50 17.49
N ALA A 125 -4.41 -12.69 18.04
CA ALA A 125 -5.19 -12.88 19.25
C ALA A 125 -4.52 -13.94 20.13
N ASP A 126 -3.67 -13.49 21.05
CA ASP A 126 -2.77 -14.35 21.83
C ASP A 126 -3.49 -15.44 22.65
N LEU A 127 -4.73 -15.17 23.05
CA LEU A 127 -5.54 -16.09 23.85
C LEU A 127 -6.37 -17.07 23.01
N TRP A 128 -6.46 -16.87 21.69
CA TRP A 128 -7.31 -17.67 20.83
C TRP A 128 -6.55 -18.84 20.21
N GLN A 129 -7.12 -20.04 20.34
CA GLN A 129 -6.58 -21.25 19.72
C GLN A 129 -7.08 -21.44 18.29
N SER A 130 -8.32 -21.04 18.04
CA SER A 130 -8.98 -20.94 16.74
C SER A 130 -9.50 -19.53 16.51
N CYS A 131 -9.59 -19.11 15.26
CA CYS A 131 -10.23 -17.87 14.87
C CYS A 131 -11.11 -18.16 13.66
N CYS A 132 -12.33 -17.65 13.68
CA CYS A 132 -13.21 -17.57 12.52
C CYS A 132 -13.48 -16.10 12.22
N MET A 133 -13.89 -15.82 10.98
CA MET A 133 -14.28 -14.49 10.56
C MET A 133 -15.65 -14.55 9.89
N VAL A 134 -16.56 -13.72 10.39
CA VAL A 134 -17.85 -13.41 9.76
C VAL A 134 -17.65 -12.13 8.95
N TYR A 135 -18.05 -12.15 7.68
CA TYR A 135 -17.77 -11.05 6.77
C TYR A 135 -18.85 -10.86 5.70
N SER A 136 -18.92 -9.64 5.20
CA SER A 136 -19.61 -9.23 3.97
C SER A 136 -18.57 -8.78 2.95
N LYS A 137 -18.67 -9.30 1.72
CA LYS A 137 -17.82 -8.89 0.59
C LYS A 137 -18.58 -7.90 -0.29
N ASN A 138 -17.94 -6.82 -0.69
CA ASN A 138 -18.48 -5.86 -1.66
C ASN A 138 -19.86 -5.31 -1.25
N ALA A 139 -20.07 -5.07 0.05
CA ALA A 139 -21.36 -4.68 0.63
C ALA A 139 -22.51 -5.67 0.35
N GLY A 140 -22.20 -6.97 0.22
CA GLY A 140 -23.17 -8.05 0.12
C GLY A 140 -23.74 -8.50 1.48
N PRO A 141 -24.46 -9.63 1.53
CA PRO A 141 -24.90 -10.21 2.79
C PRO A 141 -23.70 -10.72 3.60
N PHE A 142 -23.81 -10.67 4.92
CA PHE A 142 -22.91 -11.38 5.83
C PHE A 142 -23.12 -12.89 5.73
N ILE A 143 -22.04 -13.65 5.89
CA ILE A 143 -22.13 -15.10 6.10
C ILE A 143 -22.60 -15.41 7.53
N ASP A 144 -23.24 -16.56 7.71
CA ASP A 144 -23.70 -17.00 9.03
C ASP A 144 -22.54 -17.30 9.98
N ALA A 145 -22.74 -17.02 11.28
CA ALA A 145 -21.79 -17.37 12.33
C ALA A 145 -21.63 -18.90 12.47
N PRO A 146 -20.42 -19.41 12.84
CA PRO A 146 -19.23 -18.66 13.26
C PRO A 146 -18.42 -18.06 12.11
N GLY A 147 -18.86 -18.20 10.86
CA GLY A 147 -18.16 -17.71 9.69
C GLY A 147 -17.10 -18.68 9.19
N THR A 148 -16.08 -18.16 8.51
CA THR A 148 -15.02 -18.97 7.90
C THR A 148 -13.83 -19.13 8.85
N PRO A 149 -13.32 -20.34 9.11
CA PRO A 149 -12.10 -20.55 9.89
C PRO A 149 -10.88 -19.91 9.22
N LEU A 150 -10.00 -19.30 10.02
CA LEU A 150 -8.75 -18.70 9.57
C LEU A 150 -7.58 -19.68 9.70
N GLU A 151 -6.62 -19.58 8.79
CA GLU A 151 -5.37 -20.34 8.87
C GLU A 151 -4.46 -19.73 9.92
N LYS A 152 -3.99 -20.53 10.89
CA LYS A 152 -2.98 -20.06 11.86
C LYS A 152 -1.59 -20.22 11.27
N LEU A 153 -0.91 -19.11 11.01
CA LEU A 153 0.44 -19.08 10.46
C LEU A 153 1.48 -19.49 11.52
N PRO A 154 2.69 -19.92 11.10
CA PRO A 154 3.79 -20.23 12.02
C PRO A 154 4.23 -19.04 12.89
N THR A 155 3.93 -17.80 12.47
CA THR A 155 4.18 -16.57 13.25
C THR A 155 3.18 -16.39 14.41
N GLY A 156 2.15 -17.23 14.49
CA GLY A 156 1.07 -17.16 15.48
C GLY A 156 -0.15 -16.34 15.03
N GLU A 157 -0.02 -15.60 13.92
CA GLU A 157 -1.10 -14.80 13.34
C GLU A 157 -2.14 -15.68 12.63
N PHE A 158 -3.41 -15.28 12.69
CA PHE A 158 -4.48 -15.84 11.89
C PHE A 158 -4.55 -15.11 10.54
N PHE A 159 -4.73 -15.88 9.46
CA PHE A 159 -4.71 -15.41 8.09
C PHE A 159 -6.02 -15.74 7.36
N PHE A 160 -6.52 -14.75 6.61
CA PHE A 160 -7.63 -14.87 5.70
C PHE A 160 -7.28 -14.26 4.34
N GLN A 161 -7.76 -14.86 3.26
CA GLN A 161 -7.63 -14.32 1.90
C GLN A 161 -8.95 -14.49 1.14
N THR A 162 -9.38 -13.45 0.43
CA THR A 162 -10.52 -13.55 -0.49
C THR A 162 -10.40 -12.58 -1.65
N GLU A 163 -11.03 -12.91 -2.78
CA GLU A 163 -11.22 -11.96 -3.88
C GLU A 163 -12.40 -11.04 -3.53
N ALA A 164 -12.12 -9.75 -3.35
CA ALA A 164 -13.08 -8.72 -2.99
C ALA A 164 -12.51 -7.32 -3.24
N ALA A 165 -13.37 -6.38 -3.64
CA ALA A 165 -13.06 -4.96 -3.72
C ALA A 165 -13.24 -4.25 -2.37
N SER A 166 -14.11 -4.77 -1.49
CA SER A 166 -14.23 -4.32 -0.11
C SER A 166 -14.66 -5.45 0.82
N LEU A 167 -14.35 -5.30 2.11
CA LEU A 167 -14.65 -6.29 3.14
C LEU A 167 -15.12 -5.57 4.41
N GLU A 168 -16.28 -5.97 4.92
CA GLU A 168 -16.72 -5.66 6.28
C GLU A 168 -16.71 -6.95 7.09
N PHE A 169 -16.12 -6.98 8.30
CA PHE A 169 -15.89 -8.24 9.01
C PHE A 169 -15.74 -8.09 10.52
N ALA A 170 -15.93 -9.21 11.23
CA ALA A 170 -15.63 -9.37 12.65
C ALA A 170 -15.00 -10.75 12.89
N PHE A 171 -14.17 -10.85 13.92
CA PHE A 171 -13.56 -12.11 14.33
C PHE A 171 -14.29 -12.74 15.50
N ASN A 172 -14.24 -14.07 15.60
CA ASN A 172 -14.63 -14.80 16.81
C ASN A 172 -13.70 -16.00 17.02
N ASN A 173 -13.67 -16.53 18.24
CA ASN A 173 -12.79 -17.66 18.58
C ASN A 173 -13.34 -19.03 18.11
N GLY A 174 -14.40 -19.06 17.29
CA GLY A 174 -15.17 -20.27 16.94
C GLY A 174 -16.36 -20.53 17.87
N GLY A 175 -16.59 -19.67 18.87
CA GLY A 175 -17.69 -19.76 19.84
C GLY A 175 -18.29 -18.39 20.16
N GLU A 176 -18.49 -18.10 21.46
CA GLU A 176 -19.21 -16.90 21.92
C GLU A 176 -18.33 -15.66 22.14
N VAL A 177 -17.00 -15.75 21.94
CA VAL A 177 -16.09 -14.61 22.13
C VAL A 177 -15.83 -13.93 20.80
N TRP A 178 -16.11 -12.63 20.73
CA TRP A 178 -16.03 -11.81 19.53
C TRP A 178 -15.02 -10.67 19.66
N ASP A 179 -14.41 -10.34 18.53
CA ASP A 179 -13.74 -9.07 18.30
C ASP A 179 -14.39 -8.42 17.06
N SER A 180 -15.29 -7.49 17.34
CA SER A 180 -16.08 -6.74 16.35
C SER A 180 -15.81 -5.24 16.42
N ASN A 181 -14.64 -4.82 16.92
CA ASN A 181 -14.32 -3.39 17.09
C ASN A 181 -15.41 -2.63 17.88
N ASN A 182 -15.75 -3.11 19.08
CA ASN A 182 -16.85 -2.57 19.89
C ASN A 182 -18.18 -2.51 19.11
N GLU A 183 -18.56 -3.62 18.47
CA GLU A 183 -19.82 -3.77 17.72
C GLU A 183 -19.92 -2.96 16.42
N GLN A 184 -18.83 -2.35 15.95
CA GLN A 184 -18.82 -1.55 14.72
C GLN A 184 -18.35 -2.30 13.47
N ASN A 185 -17.84 -3.53 13.64
CA ASN A 185 -17.08 -4.28 12.64
C ASN A 185 -15.81 -3.55 12.17
N TYR A 186 -14.99 -4.29 11.42
CA TYR A 186 -13.83 -3.79 10.70
C TYR A 186 -14.19 -3.55 9.24
N ILE A 187 -13.65 -2.50 8.63
CA ILE A 187 -13.93 -2.13 7.24
C ILE A 187 -12.63 -1.97 6.46
N ILE A 188 -12.53 -2.67 5.32
CA ILE A 188 -11.52 -2.51 4.29
C ILE A 188 -12.22 -2.09 3.00
N GLY A 189 -11.86 -0.92 2.47
CA GLY A 189 -12.52 -0.34 1.29
C GLY A 189 -11.88 -0.66 -0.06
N TYR A 190 -10.78 -1.41 -0.09
CA TYR A 190 -10.02 -1.70 -1.31
C TYR A 190 -9.14 -2.96 -1.16
N PRO A 191 -8.73 -3.61 -2.26
CA PRO A 191 -7.80 -4.75 -2.25
C PRO A 191 -6.43 -4.42 -1.63
N GLY A 192 -5.82 -5.43 -1.00
CA GLY A 192 -4.52 -5.29 -0.33
C GLY A 192 -4.30 -6.31 0.77
N ARG A 193 -3.13 -6.25 1.40
CA ARG A 193 -2.78 -7.01 2.60
C ARG A 193 -2.86 -6.11 3.81
N TYR A 194 -3.54 -6.56 4.84
CA TYR A 194 -3.83 -5.80 6.05
C TYR A 194 -3.47 -6.59 7.30
N LYS A 195 -3.11 -5.89 8.37
CA LYS A 195 -3.07 -6.43 9.73
C LYS A 195 -4.03 -5.66 10.61
N VAL A 196 -4.85 -6.37 11.38
CA VAL A 196 -5.77 -5.75 12.34
C VAL A 196 -5.09 -5.65 13.70
N TYR A 197 -5.01 -4.43 14.23
CA TYR A 197 -4.56 -4.11 15.59
C TYR A 197 -5.07 -2.71 15.96
N ASP A 198 -5.04 -2.35 17.25
CA ASP A 198 -5.53 -1.07 17.77
C ASP A 198 -6.94 -0.69 17.27
N GLY A 199 -7.84 -1.69 17.16
CA GLY A 199 -9.23 -1.48 16.75
C GLY A 199 -9.44 -1.10 15.28
N ARG A 200 -8.45 -1.34 14.39
CA ARG A 200 -8.63 -1.08 12.95
C ARG A 200 -7.74 -1.93 12.03
N PRO A 201 -8.08 -2.06 10.74
CA PRO A 201 -7.18 -2.63 9.74
C PRO A 201 -6.10 -1.61 9.34
N HIS A 202 -4.84 -2.04 9.39
CA HIS A 202 -3.70 -1.31 8.88
C HIS A 202 -3.21 -1.97 7.60
N PHE A 203 -3.11 -1.22 6.50
CA PHE A 203 -2.57 -1.77 5.27
C PHE A 203 -1.06 -2.00 5.42
N LEU A 204 -0.57 -3.09 4.84
CA LEU A 204 0.83 -3.46 4.83
C LEU A 204 1.41 -3.35 3.42
N SER A 205 0.74 -3.93 2.44
CA SER A 205 1.23 -4.06 1.07
C SER A 205 0.10 -4.46 0.11
N ARG A 206 0.42 -4.65 -1.17
CA ARG A 206 -0.42 -5.43 -2.07
C ARG A 206 -0.58 -6.86 -1.54
N ALA A 207 -1.69 -7.51 -1.85
CA ALA A 207 -1.90 -8.91 -1.51
C ALA A 207 -0.83 -9.79 -2.17
N ASP A 208 -0.32 -10.79 -1.45
CA ASP A 208 0.63 -11.75 -1.99
C ASP A 208 0.02 -12.49 -3.20
N ALA A 209 -1.28 -12.77 -3.17
CA ALA A 209 -2.03 -13.33 -4.30
C ALA A 209 -1.94 -12.48 -5.59
N ASP A 210 -1.94 -11.15 -5.48
CA ASP A 210 -1.82 -10.23 -6.62
C ASP A 210 -0.36 -10.06 -7.10
N THR A 211 0.62 -10.32 -6.23
CA THR A 211 2.05 -10.22 -6.57
C THR A 211 2.64 -11.54 -7.10
N LYS A 212 2.11 -12.69 -6.69
CA LYS A 212 2.50 -14.01 -7.23
C LYS A 212 2.21 -14.13 -8.72
N GLY A 213 1.19 -13.43 -9.24
CA GLY A 213 0.90 -13.35 -10.68
C GLY A 213 1.87 -12.49 -11.50
N ILE A 214 2.68 -11.65 -10.86
CA ILE A 214 3.59 -10.69 -11.54
C ILE A 214 5.01 -11.24 -11.65
N PHE A 215 5.40 -12.20 -10.81
CA PHE A 215 6.71 -12.87 -10.84
C PHE A 215 6.68 -14.35 -11.26
N GLY A 216 5.54 -14.83 -11.78
CA GLY A 216 5.36 -16.20 -12.31
C GLY A 216 6.15 -16.54 -13.58
N GLY A 217 7.29 -15.88 -13.81
CA GLY A 217 8.21 -16.11 -14.92
C GLY A 217 9.65 -16.44 -14.52
N VAL A 218 9.93 -16.73 -13.23
CA VAL A 218 11.21 -17.33 -12.84
C VAL A 218 10.96 -18.48 -11.87
N SER A 219 10.61 -19.63 -12.43
CA SER A 219 10.84 -20.90 -11.75
C SER A 219 12.35 -21.15 -11.68
N ASN A 220 12.99 -20.81 -10.56
CA ASN A 220 14.26 -21.44 -10.19
C ASN A 220 13.96 -22.88 -9.74
N GLY A 221 13.66 -23.74 -10.70
CA GLY A 221 13.63 -25.18 -10.53
C GLY A 221 15.05 -25.73 -10.52
N ASN A 222 15.79 -25.49 -9.43
CA ASN A 222 16.99 -26.26 -9.15
C ASN A 222 16.57 -27.58 -8.48
N THR A 223 15.96 -28.48 -9.26
CA THR A 223 15.81 -29.87 -8.86
C THR A 223 17.10 -30.60 -9.22
N MET A 224 17.98 -30.74 -8.22
CA MET A 224 18.95 -31.82 -8.19
C MET A 224 18.17 -33.15 -8.26
N SER A 225 18.12 -33.76 -9.43
CA SER A 225 17.74 -35.16 -9.55
C SER A 225 18.99 -36.01 -9.29
N ASN A 226 18.96 -36.72 -8.16
CA ASN A 226 19.85 -37.84 -7.87
C ASN A 226 19.73 -38.87 -8.99
N GLY A 227 20.72 -38.92 -9.89
CA GLY A 227 20.90 -40.01 -10.83
C GLY A 227 21.41 -41.26 -10.10
N PRO A 228 20.79 -42.44 -10.25
CA PRO A 228 21.30 -43.66 -9.64
C PRO A 228 22.58 -44.14 -10.34
N LYS A 229 23.52 -44.63 -9.52
CA LYS A 229 24.78 -45.26 -9.91
C LYS A 229 24.58 -46.55 -10.72
N ALA A 230 25.42 -46.67 -11.75
CA ALA A 230 26.08 -47.86 -12.30
C ALA A 230 25.26 -48.96 -13.00
N ALA A 231 25.63 -49.21 -14.27
CA ALA A 231 25.91 -50.57 -14.75
C ALA A 231 26.94 -50.53 -15.90
N LYS A 232 28.06 -51.23 -15.69
CA LYS A 232 29.02 -51.64 -16.73
C LYS A 232 28.32 -52.56 -17.72
N ARG A 233 28.66 -52.46 -19.01
CA ARG A 233 28.71 -53.62 -19.91
C ARG A 233 29.82 -53.44 -20.95
N THR A 234 30.84 -54.28 -20.78
CA THR A 234 31.76 -54.78 -21.80
C THR A 234 30.95 -55.55 -22.85
N VAL A 235 31.20 -55.31 -24.14
CA VAL A 235 31.77 -56.27 -25.11
C VAL A 235 32.54 -55.45 -26.13
#